data_AF-X1QUE4-F1
#
_entry.id   AF-X1QUE4-F1
#
_cell.length_a   1.000
_cell.length_b   1.000
_cell.length_c   1.000
_cell.angle_alpha   90.00
_cell.angle_beta   90.00
_cell.angle_gamma   90.00
#
_symmetry.space_group_name_H-M   'P 1'
#
loop_
_entity.id
_entity.type
_entity.pdbx_description
1 polymer ?
#
loop_
_entity_poly.entity_id
_entity_poly.type
_entity_poly.pdbx_seq_one_letter_code
_entity_poly.pdbx_strand_id
1 'polypeptide(L)'
;MNKSAVIVIFERFQKIRKEINIPIIAKEVGTGFNKDLALSLNSLGFDGFDVGGTGGTSFAAIESHRDNFSFEKYTRRLADSFREWGIPTPLTILYVREVTKKLIIATGGLRIYFRCFGPIRVKH
;
A
#
# COMPACT_ATOMS: atom_id res chain seq x y z
N MET A 1 -3.01 -10.96 -11.46
CA MET A 1 -3.87 -11.81 -10.60
C MET A 1 -5.08 -12.27 -11.39
N ASN A 2 -5.45 -13.54 -11.31
CA ASN A 2 -6.72 -14.03 -11.86
C ASN A 2 -7.88 -13.40 -11.05
N LYS A 3 -8.92 -12.88 -11.73
CA LYS A 3 -10.11 -12.27 -11.09
C LYS A 3 -10.73 -13.19 -10.03
N SER A 4 -10.68 -14.51 -10.25
CA SER A 4 -11.21 -15.51 -9.31
C SER A 4 -10.56 -15.45 -7.92
N ALA A 5 -9.26 -15.15 -7.82
CA ALA A 5 -8.57 -15.10 -6.53
C ALA A 5 -8.97 -13.86 -5.69
N VAL A 6 -9.16 -12.71 -6.35
CA VAL A 6 -9.61 -11.47 -5.69
C VAL A 6 -11.01 -11.65 -5.11
N ILE A 7 -11.91 -12.26 -5.90
CA ILE A 7 -13.29 -12.52 -5.49
C ILE A 7 -13.33 -13.39 -4.23
N VAL A 8 -12.53 -14.47 -4.20
CA VAL A 8 -12.48 -15.38 -3.04
C VAL A 8 -12.01 -14.66 -1.76
N ILE A 9 -11.03 -13.76 -1.85
CA ILE A 9 -10.55 -12.99 -0.69
C ILE A 9 -11.65 -12.05 -0.17
N PHE A 10 -12.36 -11.37 -1.07
CA PHE A 10 -13.43 -10.43 -0.72
C PHE A 10 -14.60 -11.13 -0.04
N GLU A 11 -15.02 -12.28 -0.56
CA GLU A 11 -16.08 -13.10 0.06
C GLU A 11 -15.70 -13.56 1.47
N ARG A 12 -14.45 -14.01 1.65
CA ARG A 12 -13.95 -14.41 2.98
C ARG A 12 -13.93 -13.23 3.95
N PHE A 13 -13.48 -12.07 3.50
CA PHE A 13 -13.51 -10.86 4.30
C PHE A 13 -14.94 -10.50 4.74
N GLN A 14 -15.91 -10.55 3.83
CA GLN A 14 -17.31 -10.25 4.14
C GLN A 14 -17.91 -11.22 5.17
N LYS A 15 -17.52 -12.50 5.16
CA LYS A 15 -17.92 -13.45 6.21
C LYS A 15 -17.39 -13.01 7.57
N ILE A 16 -16.09 -12.72 7.66
CA ILE A 16 -15.47 -12.24 8.91
C ILE A 16 -16.14 -10.94 9.38
N ARG A 17 -16.37 -9.99 8.46
CA ARG A 17 -16.98 -8.68 8.80
C ARG A 17 -18.36 -8.80 9.42
N LYS A 18 -19.14 -9.83 9.07
CA LYS A 18 -20.46 -10.09 9.66
C LYS A 18 -20.39 -10.62 11.09
N GLU A 19 -19.29 -11.25 11.47
CA GLU A 19 -19.11 -11.89 12.77
C GLU A 19 -18.41 -10.96 13.79
N ILE A 20 -17.65 -9.97 13.31
CA ILE A 20 -16.89 -9.06 14.18
C ILE A 20 -17.50 -7.65 14.25
N ASN A 21 -17.61 -7.13 15.49
CA ASN A 21 -18.14 -5.80 15.79
C ASN A 21 -17.06 -4.77 16.14
N ILE A 22 -15.79 -5.08 15.85
CA ILE A 22 -14.68 -4.15 16.04
C ILE A 22 -14.33 -3.44 14.72
N PRO A 23 -13.80 -2.21 14.75
CA PRO A 23 -13.36 -1.51 13.55
C PRO A 23 -12.25 -2.28 12.81
N ILE A 24 -12.35 -2.34 11.48
CA ILE A 24 -11.33 -2.97 10.63
C ILE A 24 -10.68 -1.92 9.73
N ILE A 25 -9.35 -1.85 9.78
CA ILE A 25 -8.55 -0.91 8.98
C ILE A 25 -7.85 -1.66 7.85
N ALA A 26 -7.99 -1.17 6.62
CA ALA A 26 -7.22 -1.67 5.49
C ALA A 26 -5.80 -1.10 5.54
N LYS A 27 -4.79 -1.96 5.60
CA LYS A 27 -3.38 -1.53 5.72
C LYS A 27 -2.54 -1.96 4.53
N GLU A 28 -1.75 -1.02 4.01
CA GLU A 28 -0.66 -1.27 3.06
C GLU A 28 0.71 -1.29 3.74
N VAL A 29 1.68 -1.90 3.05
CA VAL A 29 3.02 -2.24 3.58
C VAL A 29 4.17 -1.75 2.70
N GLY A 30 4.07 -0.51 2.20
CA GLY A 30 5.15 0.18 1.51
C GLY A 30 4.89 0.47 0.05
N THR A 31 3.76 0.03 -0.52
CA THR A 31 3.40 0.24 -1.93
C THR A 31 2.31 1.29 -2.11
N GLY A 32 1.50 1.57 -1.09
CA GLY A 32 0.40 2.53 -1.18
C GLY A 32 -0.84 2.01 -1.91
N PHE A 33 -1.97 2.72 -1.73
CA PHE A 33 -3.24 2.45 -2.40
C PHE A 33 -3.41 3.31 -3.66
N ASN A 34 -3.96 2.71 -4.72
CA ASN A 34 -4.57 3.45 -5.82
C ASN A 34 -6.07 3.69 -5.55
N LYS A 35 -6.71 4.49 -6.41
CA LYS A 35 -8.11 4.86 -6.25
C LYS A 35 -9.07 3.67 -6.36
N ASP A 36 -8.86 2.76 -7.30
CA ASP A 36 -9.76 1.61 -7.53
C ASP A 36 -9.73 0.60 -6.38
N LEU A 37 -8.55 0.39 -5.79
CA LEU A 37 -8.40 -0.45 -4.61
C LEU A 37 -9.06 0.22 -3.40
N ALA A 38 -8.86 1.53 -3.21
CA ALA A 38 -9.53 2.27 -2.15
C ALA A 38 -11.06 2.23 -2.29
N LEU A 39 -11.60 2.36 -3.51
CA LEU A 39 -13.03 2.19 -3.81
C LEU A 39 -13.52 0.81 -3.41
N SER A 40 -12.84 -0.24 -3.89
CA SER A 40 -13.20 -1.63 -3.63
C SER A 40 -13.23 -1.94 -2.13
N LEU A 41 -12.19 -1.53 -1.38
CA LEU A 41 -12.11 -1.76 0.07
C LEU A 41 -13.13 -0.91 0.83
N ASN A 42 -13.41 0.32 0.39
CA ASN A 42 -14.45 1.13 1.02
C ASN A 42 -15.84 0.50 0.84
N SER A 43 -16.14 -0.04 -0.35
CA SER A 43 -17.38 -0.78 -0.64
C SER A 43 -17.49 -2.10 0.12
N LEU A 44 -16.37 -2.75 0.46
CA LEU A 44 -16.35 -3.96 1.30
C LEU A 44 -16.65 -3.67 2.78
N GLY A 45 -16.64 -2.41 3.21
CA GLY A 45 -17.02 -2.02 4.57
C GLY A 45 -15.85 -1.92 5.55
N PHE A 46 -14.62 -1.67 5.08
CA PHE A 46 -13.52 -1.25 5.95
C PHE A 46 -13.82 0.12 6.59
N ASP A 47 -13.42 0.31 7.84
CA ASP A 47 -13.75 1.49 8.66
C ASP A 47 -12.68 2.59 8.58
N GLY A 48 -11.50 2.27 8.05
CA GLY A 48 -10.41 3.21 7.84
C GLY A 48 -9.28 2.63 7.00
N PHE A 49 -8.28 3.46 6.74
CA PHE A 49 -7.13 3.11 5.90
C PHE A 49 -5.82 3.47 6.60
N ASP A 50 -4.86 2.57 6.59
CA ASP A 50 -3.46 2.84 6.90
C ASP A 50 -2.64 2.72 5.60
N VAL A 51 -2.26 3.87 5.06
CA VAL A 51 -1.90 3.99 3.64
C VAL A 51 -0.56 3.39 3.26
N GLY A 52 0.39 3.25 4.19
CA GLY A 52 1.68 2.59 3.97
C GLY A 52 2.32 2.84 2.61
N GLY A 53 2.39 4.09 2.15
CA GLY A 53 2.91 4.41 0.81
C GLY A 53 4.42 4.29 0.70
N THR A 54 4.93 4.47 -0.52
CA THR A 54 6.39 4.48 -0.77
C THR A 54 7.04 5.74 -0.17
N GLY A 55 8.36 5.67 0.02
CA GLY A 55 9.18 6.76 0.61
C GLY A 55 9.78 6.42 1.97
N GLY A 56 9.42 5.27 2.55
CA GLY A 56 9.93 4.76 3.83
C GLY A 56 10.59 3.40 3.71
N THR A 57 10.30 2.52 4.65
CA THR A 57 10.71 1.12 4.60
C THR A 57 10.07 0.44 3.39
N SER A 58 10.89 -0.18 2.54
CA SER A 58 10.44 -0.94 1.37
C SER A 58 10.58 -2.43 1.64
N PHE A 59 9.46 -3.15 1.67
CA PHE A 59 9.48 -4.61 1.81
C PHE A 59 10.15 -5.29 0.62
N ALA A 60 10.02 -4.74 -0.60
CA ALA A 60 10.75 -5.24 -1.77
C ALA A 60 12.26 -5.21 -1.55
N ALA A 61 12.78 -4.15 -0.93
CA ALA A 61 14.20 -4.05 -0.58
C ALA A 61 14.60 -4.95 0.60
N ILE A 62 13.71 -5.20 1.56
CA ILE A 62 13.99 -6.14 2.65
C ILE A 62 14.09 -7.56 2.11
N GLU A 63 13.13 -7.98 1.28
CA GLU A 63 13.15 -9.32 0.67
C GLU A 63 14.31 -9.49 -0.31
N SER A 64 14.77 -8.44 -0.99
CA SER A 64 15.97 -8.51 -1.84
C SER A 64 17.25 -8.86 -1.07
N HIS A 65 17.28 -8.57 0.23
CA HIS A 65 18.42 -8.82 1.12
C HIS A 65 18.26 -10.11 1.95
N ARG A 66 17.13 -10.80 1.87
CA ARG A 66 16.95 -12.10 2.55
C ARG A 66 17.70 -13.20 1.79
N ASP A 67 18.64 -13.87 2.46
CA ASP A 67 19.56 -14.88 1.91
C ASP A 67 18.89 -16.22 1.48
N ASN A 68 17.58 -16.25 1.25
CA ASN A 68 16.86 -17.46 0.84
C ASN A 68 16.86 -17.72 -0.67
N PHE A 69 17.45 -16.82 -1.47
CA PHE A 69 17.66 -17.06 -2.89
C PHE A 69 19.08 -17.55 -3.11
N SER A 70 19.26 -18.87 -3.01
CA SER A 70 20.46 -19.61 -3.42
C SER A 70 20.76 -19.51 -4.93
N PHE A 71 19.95 -18.77 -5.69
CA PHE A 71 20.19 -18.42 -7.09
C PHE A 71 20.49 -16.92 -7.25
N GLU A 72 21.77 -16.67 -7.51
CA GLU A 72 22.33 -15.65 -8.39
C GLU A 72 22.10 -14.16 -8.09
N LYS A 73 23.23 -13.45 -8.10
CA LYS A 73 23.45 -12.00 -8.16
C LYS A 73 22.47 -11.19 -9.07
N TYR A 74 21.81 -11.84 -10.03
CA TYR A 74 20.81 -11.25 -10.92
C TYR A 74 19.47 -10.92 -10.23
N THR A 75 19.03 -11.74 -9.26
CA THR A 75 17.74 -11.51 -8.55
C THR A 75 17.79 -10.27 -7.66
N ARG A 76 18.94 -10.01 -7.02
CA ARG A 76 19.15 -8.82 -6.17
C ARG A 76 19.04 -7.50 -6.94
N ARG A 77 19.66 -7.41 -8.12
CA ARG A 77 19.63 -6.19 -8.96
C ARG A 77 18.21 -5.84 -9.44
N LEU A 78 17.42 -6.85 -9.78
CA LEU A 78 16.02 -6.65 -10.15
C LEU A 78 15.20 -6.17 -8.95
N ALA A 79 15.39 -6.78 -7.78
CA ALA A 79 14.66 -6.41 -6.59
C ALA A 79 15.03 -5.00 -6.06
N ASP A 80 16.27 -4.55 -6.25
CA ASP A 80 16.66 -3.15 -6.00
C ASP A 80 15.94 -2.16 -6.91
N SER A 81 15.61 -2.57 -8.15
CA SER A 81 14.80 -1.74 -9.07
C SER A 81 13.36 -1.57 -8.59
N PHE A 82 12.86 -2.48 -7.75
CA PHE A 82 11.54 -2.40 -7.12
C PHE A 82 11.55 -1.71 -5.75
N ARG A 83 12.71 -1.18 -5.30
CA ARG A 83 12.83 -0.52 -4.00
C ARG A 83 11.86 0.65 -3.82
N GLU A 84 11.63 1.43 -4.87
CA GLU A 84 10.71 2.57 -4.88
C GLU A 84 9.37 2.26 -5.59
N TRP A 85 9.10 0.99 -5.87
CA TRP A 85 7.88 0.57 -6.55
C TRP A 85 6.65 0.83 -5.69
N GLY A 86 5.68 1.55 -6.26
CA GLY A 86 4.41 1.86 -5.64
C GLY A 86 4.05 3.35 -5.75
N ILE A 87 3.08 3.74 -4.94
CA ILE A 87 2.50 5.08 -4.89
C ILE A 87 3.05 5.81 -3.66
N PRO A 88 3.62 7.01 -3.81
CA PRO A 88 4.12 7.80 -2.69
C PRO A 88 3.02 8.08 -1.67
N THR A 89 3.36 8.02 -0.38
CA THR A 89 2.42 8.25 0.73
C THR A 89 1.54 9.49 0.56
N PRO A 90 2.06 10.68 0.17
CA PRO A 90 1.20 11.84 -0.05
C PRO A 90 0.14 11.63 -1.14
N LEU A 91 0.50 10.95 -2.23
CA LEU A 91 -0.42 10.70 -3.34
C LEU A 91 -1.47 9.64 -2.97
N THR A 92 -1.08 8.60 -2.23
CA THR A 92 -2.03 7.63 -1.70
C THR A 92 -3.06 8.28 -0.78
N ILE A 93 -2.65 9.22 0.08
CA ILE A 93 -3.59 9.96 0.94
C ILE A 93 -4.64 10.68 0.11
N LEU A 94 -4.24 11.34 -0.99
CA LEU A 94 -5.16 12.02 -1.90
C LEU A 94 -6.15 11.03 -2.53
N TYR A 95 -5.66 9.91 -3.08
CA TYR A 95 -6.54 8.90 -3.69
C TYR A 95 -7.56 8.32 -2.72
N VAL A 96 -7.14 7.98 -1.49
CA VAL A 96 -8.09 7.49 -0.48
C VAL A 96 -9.07 8.58 -0.05
N ARG A 97 -8.61 9.83 0.07
CA ARG A 97 -9.46 10.96 0.48
C ARG A 97 -10.51 11.34 -0.57
N GLU A 98 -10.23 11.12 -1.86
CA GLU A 98 -11.22 11.27 -2.93
C GLU A 98 -12.36 10.26 -2.82
N VAL A 99 -12.09 9.09 -2.24
CA VAL A 99 -13.06 7.99 -2.12
C VAL A 99 -13.89 8.08 -0.84
N THR A 100 -13.30 8.52 0.27
CA THR A 100 -13.97 8.44 1.57
C THR A 100 -13.53 9.51 2.57
N LYS A 101 -14.43 9.83 3.50
CA LYS A 101 -14.17 10.70 4.67
C LYS A 101 -13.74 9.93 5.92
N LYS A 102 -13.61 8.61 5.83
CA LYS A 102 -13.12 7.73 6.92
C LYS A 102 -11.71 8.11 7.40
N LEU A 103 -11.32 7.51 8.53
CA LEU A 103 -9.99 7.67 9.13
C LEU A 103 -8.90 7.26 8.13
N ILE A 104 -7.85 8.09 8.02
CA ILE A 104 -6.65 7.80 7.24
C ILE A 104 -5.45 7.93 8.17
N ILE A 105 -4.70 6.85 8.33
CA ILE A 105 -3.42 6.79 9.04
C ILE A 105 -2.32 6.83 7.98
N ALA A 106 -1.48 7.86 8.04
CA ALA A 106 -0.41 8.05 7.09
C ALA A 106 0.89 7.37 7.56
N THR A 107 1.00 6.05 7.37
CA THR A 107 2.29 5.36 7.51
C THR A 107 3.04 5.30 6.18
N GLY A 108 4.35 5.04 6.25
CA GLY A 108 5.23 4.98 5.08
C GLY A 108 6.00 6.28 4.86
N GLY A 109 7.27 6.31 5.28
CA GLY A 109 8.24 7.31 4.79
C GLY A 109 8.10 8.74 5.26
N LEU A 110 7.07 9.08 6.03
CA LEU A 110 6.92 10.41 6.61
C LEU A 110 8.03 10.66 7.64
N ARG A 111 9.09 11.34 7.22
CA ARG A 111 10.12 11.93 8.09
C ARG A 111 9.93 13.44 8.06
N ILE A 112 9.87 14.03 9.25
CA ILE A 112 9.65 15.45 9.62
C ILE A 112 9.62 16.42 8.42
N TYR A 113 8.44 17.05 8.23
CA TYR A 113 7.98 18.13 7.32
C TYR A 113 8.73 18.43 6.01
N PHE A 114 10.06 18.60 6.01
CA PHE A 114 10.80 19.19 4.89
C PHE A 114 10.93 18.29 3.65
N ARG A 115 10.59 17.00 3.75
CA ARG A 115 10.74 16.05 2.63
C ARG A 115 9.45 15.46 2.08
N CYS A 116 8.29 15.77 2.67
CA CYS A 116 6.99 15.34 2.13
C CYS A 116 6.69 16.00 0.77
N PHE A 117 7.33 17.14 0.50
CA PHE A 117 7.39 17.79 -0.80
C PHE A 117 8.83 17.73 -1.33
N GLY A 118 9.34 16.53 -1.63
CA GLY A 118 10.48 16.44 -2.55
C GLY A 118 10.14 17.17 -3.86
N PRO A 119 11.14 17.72 -4.60
CA PRO A 119 10.87 18.57 -5.75
C PRO A 119 9.97 17.83 -6.74
N ILE A 120 8.73 18.31 -6.85
CA ILE A 120 7.84 17.96 -7.94
C ILE A 120 8.54 18.47 -9.19
N ARG A 121 9.35 17.62 -9.83
CA ARG A 121 9.86 17.87 -11.18
C ARG A 121 8.67 17.75 -12.12
N VAL A 122 7.93 18.84 -12.26
CA VAL A 122 7.09 19.07 -13.43
C VAL A 122 8.08 19.10 -14.60
N LYS A 123 8.09 18.03 -15.41
CA LYS A 123 8.77 18.07 -16.71
C LYS A 123 8.06 19.17 -17.51
N HIS A 124 8.74 20.31 -17.69
CA HIS A 124 8.47 21.21 -18.80
C HIS A 124 9.11 20.62 -20.06
#